data_AF-A0A2V2VEU8-F1
#
_entry.id   AF-A0A2V2VEU8-F1
#
_cell.length_a   1.000
_cell.length_b   1.000
_cell.length_c   1.000
_cell.angle_alpha   90.00
_cell.angle_beta   90.00
_cell.angle_gamma   90.00
#
_symmetry.space_group_name_H-M   'P 1'
#
loop_
_entity.id
_entity.type
_entity.pdbx_description
1 polymer ?
#
loop_
_entity_poly.entity_id
_entity_poly.type
_entity_poly.pdbx_seq_one_letter_code
_entity_poly.pdbx_strand_id
1 'polypeptide(L)'
;MRRYLHKCEWPNWLDVCRTAMLGYNASAPDERSRKQVAIMDLVRQHLRLPEKQRSRQATRTNHDKQHKTDPPPDHYNNTTVVRGAMETTKDGEESVSDENEQQDPTAHQTERILTASNTYKARCAETLCTLQATGRAAALLTAAEAEPVVFSSELVQSFDDLYPQEDTSLYPEPAVSALLVTFDSKDVAKMIGSRLTRGAAPGLDGWTRELLYPLTKDKALLMAITAILTDMANGNVAPEVAHRLRATNLTMLRKPNKKFCPTGAECVWAKAISLMAVDAVMPALTTCLKNLQYGVGNNIELAIDKVWQEFHIKGGVAMLDGRNAYNAISRTAILSAVYGNTT
;
A
#
# COMPACT_ATOMS: atom_id res chain seq x y z
N MET A 1 1.80 12.95 -0.62
CA MET A 1 2.06 12.87 -2.06
C MET A 1 0.76 12.40 -2.72
N ARG A 2 0.40 12.92 -3.89
CA ARG A 2 -0.78 12.40 -4.61
C ARG A 2 -0.48 10.98 -5.13
N ARG A 3 -1.48 10.10 -5.08
CA ARG A 3 -1.36 8.67 -5.45
C ARG A 3 -2.06 8.31 -6.76
N TYR A 4 -2.84 9.24 -7.30
CA TYR A 4 -3.56 9.14 -8.58
C TYR A 4 -3.78 10.57 -9.10
N LEU A 5 -4.25 10.67 -10.34
CA LEU A 5 -4.59 11.92 -11.01
C LEU A 5 -5.92 11.78 -11.76
N HIS A 6 -6.73 12.83 -11.76
CA HIS A 6 -7.97 12.88 -12.55
C HIS A 6 -7.62 12.99 -14.04
N LYS A 7 -8.52 12.53 -14.94
CA LYS A 7 -8.26 12.51 -16.39
C LYS A 7 -7.87 13.88 -16.98
N CYS A 8 -8.40 14.97 -16.43
CA CYS A 8 -8.04 16.35 -16.82
C CYS A 8 -6.60 16.73 -16.45
N GLU A 9 -5.97 16.06 -15.49
CA GLU A 9 -4.59 16.30 -15.06
C GLU A 9 -3.58 15.43 -15.83
N TRP A 10 -4.05 14.46 -16.61
CA TRP A 10 -3.20 13.53 -17.35
C TRP A 10 -2.29 14.21 -18.39
N PRO A 11 -2.73 15.23 -19.19
CA PRO A 11 -1.84 15.89 -20.15
C PRO A 11 -0.57 16.44 -19.50
N ASN A 12 -0.73 17.24 -18.44
CA ASN A 12 0.40 17.82 -17.69
C ASN A 12 1.32 16.73 -17.10
N TRP A 13 0.76 15.62 -16.63
CA TRP A 13 1.54 14.50 -16.12
C TRP A 13 2.32 13.77 -17.22
N LEU A 14 1.72 13.60 -18.40
CA LEU A 14 2.38 13.02 -19.55
C LEU A 14 3.55 13.90 -20.00
N ASP A 15 3.42 15.23 -20.02
CA ASP A 15 4.52 16.14 -20.39
C ASP A 15 5.70 16.09 -19.39
N VAL A 16 5.40 16.04 -18.08
CA VAL A 16 6.42 15.79 -17.03
C VAL A 16 7.12 14.45 -17.26
N CYS A 17 6.36 13.39 -17.55
CA CYS A 17 6.93 12.06 -17.83
C CYS A 17 7.74 12.03 -19.14
N ARG A 18 7.31 12.73 -20.19
CA ARG A 18 8.01 12.82 -21.48
C ARG A 18 9.41 13.41 -21.30
N THR A 19 9.51 14.47 -20.50
CA THR A 19 10.78 15.15 -20.19
C THR A 19 11.81 14.21 -19.54
N ALA A 20 11.36 13.28 -18.68
CA ALA A 20 12.25 12.35 -17.99
C ALA A 20 12.49 11.02 -18.75
N MET A 21 11.50 10.53 -19.52
CA MET A 21 11.49 9.18 -20.08
C MET A 21 11.78 9.11 -21.59
N LEU A 22 11.54 10.17 -22.37
CA LEU A 22 11.78 10.08 -23.82
C LEU A 22 13.27 10.00 -24.15
N GLY A 23 13.55 9.30 -25.25
CA GLY A 23 14.91 8.96 -25.69
C GLY A 23 15.64 7.96 -24.79
N TYR A 24 15.04 7.45 -23.71
CA TYR A 24 15.70 6.48 -22.80
C TYR A 24 16.30 5.27 -23.53
N ASN A 25 15.59 4.76 -24.54
CA ASN A 25 16.06 3.66 -25.39
C ASN A 25 17.29 4.03 -26.25
N ALA A 26 17.39 5.28 -26.71
CA ALA A 26 18.50 5.80 -27.50
C ALA A 26 19.68 6.31 -26.64
N SER A 27 19.45 6.54 -25.34
CA SER A 27 20.45 7.00 -24.38
C SER A 27 21.56 5.96 -24.15
N ALA A 28 22.79 6.47 -24.03
CA ALA A 28 23.95 5.72 -23.57
C ALA A 28 23.80 5.28 -22.08
N PRO A 29 24.54 4.25 -21.60
CA PRO A 29 24.37 3.71 -20.25
C PRO A 29 24.36 4.75 -19.13
N ASP A 30 25.33 5.68 -19.10
CA ASP A 30 25.43 6.72 -18.06
C ASP A 30 24.26 7.72 -18.09
N GLU A 31 23.66 7.94 -19.26
CA GLU A 31 22.46 8.77 -19.39
C GLU A 31 21.21 7.99 -18.96
N ARG A 32 21.12 6.69 -19.27
CA ARG A 32 20.06 5.81 -18.74
C ARG A 32 20.06 5.77 -17.23
N SER A 33 21.22 5.56 -16.60
CA SER A 33 21.37 5.58 -15.13
C SER A 33 20.88 6.89 -14.52
N ARG A 34 21.27 8.04 -15.10
CA ARG A 34 20.76 9.37 -14.68
C ARG A 34 19.24 9.51 -14.87
N LYS A 35 18.69 9.02 -15.98
CA LYS A 35 17.23 9.02 -16.23
C LYS A 35 16.48 8.13 -15.23
N GLN A 36 16.99 6.95 -14.90
CA GLN A 36 16.38 6.08 -13.88
C GLN A 36 16.28 6.78 -12.51
N VAL A 37 17.33 7.48 -12.08
CA VAL A 37 17.31 8.27 -10.84
C VAL A 37 16.26 9.38 -10.91
N ALA A 38 16.23 10.16 -12.00
CA ALA A 38 15.23 11.22 -12.20
C ALA A 38 13.79 10.69 -12.20
N ILE A 39 13.54 9.54 -12.85
CA ILE A 39 12.23 8.87 -12.86
C ILE A 39 11.80 8.45 -11.45
N MET A 40 12.71 7.94 -10.62
CA MET A 40 12.43 7.54 -9.24
C MET A 40 12.13 8.70 -8.30
N ASP A 41 12.58 9.92 -8.60
CA ASP A 41 12.24 11.13 -7.85
C ASP A 41 11.09 11.95 -8.46
N LEU A 42 10.62 11.61 -9.67
CA LEU A 42 9.62 12.38 -10.44
C LEU A 42 8.31 12.65 -9.66
N VAL A 43 7.73 11.61 -9.05
CA VAL A 43 6.49 11.75 -8.25
C VAL A 43 6.74 12.61 -7.01
N ARG A 44 7.93 12.51 -6.42
CA ARG A 44 8.31 13.29 -5.23
C ARG A 44 8.53 14.77 -5.54
N GLN A 45 9.06 15.08 -6.71
CA GLN A 45 9.28 16.45 -7.19
C GLN A 45 7.97 17.11 -7.62
N HIS A 46 7.16 16.43 -8.45
CA HIS A 46 5.99 17.04 -9.10
C HIS A 46 4.64 16.81 -8.38
N LEU A 47 4.50 15.77 -7.56
CA LEU A 47 3.22 15.38 -6.93
C LEU A 47 3.25 15.43 -5.38
N ARG A 48 4.19 16.19 -4.81
CA ARG A 48 4.23 16.52 -3.37
C ARG A 48 2.97 17.32 -2.98
N LEU A 49 2.38 16.98 -1.82
CA LEU A 49 1.25 17.75 -1.28
C LEU A 49 1.80 18.99 -0.56
N PRO A 50 1.16 20.18 -0.70
CA PRO A 50 1.57 21.39 0.02
C PRO A 50 1.58 21.21 1.55
N GLU A 51 2.51 21.89 2.22
CA GLU A 51 2.72 21.80 3.69
C GLU A 51 1.42 22.01 4.49
N LYS A 52 0.56 22.95 4.06
CA LYS A 52 -0.74 23.26 4.70
C LYS A 52 -1.73 22.08 4.70
N GLN A 53 -1.63 21.14 3.76
CA GLN A 53 -2.43 19.90 3.78
C GLN A 53 -1.82 18.83 4.68
N ARG A 54 -0.49 18.79 4.86
CA ARG A 54 0.17 17.89 5.81
C ARG A 54 -0.22 18.19 7.25
N SER A 55 -0.22 19.48 7.64
CA SER A 55 -0.69 19.92 8.98
C SER A 55 -2.08 19.36 9.29
N ARG A 56 -3.09 19.61 8.43
CA ARG A 56 -4.46 19.11 8.63
C ARG A 56 -4.58 17.58 8.69
N GLN A 57 -3.59 16.84 8.19
CA GLN A 57 -3.55 15.38 8.21
C GLN A 57 -2.79 14.83 9.42
N ALA A 58 -1.78 15.55 9.93
CA ALA A 58 -0.96 15.16 11.08
C ALA A 58 -1.52 15.64 12.43
N THR A 59 -2.12 16.83 12.50
CA THR A 59 -2.71 17.35 13.77
C THR A 59 -3.93 16.52 14.21
N ARG A 60 -4.59 15.81 13.28
CA ARG A 60 -5.76 14.95 13.55
C ARG A 60 -5.43 13.59 14.17
N THR A 61 -4.17 13.17 14.26
CA THR A 61 -3.78 11.93 14.96
C THR A 61 -3.35 12.14 16.40
N ASN A 62 -3.06 13.39 16.81
CA ASN A 62 -2.41 13.71 18.08
C ASN A 62 -3.25 14.55 19.06
N HIS A 63 -4.37 15.14 18.63
CA HIS A 63 -5.30 15.85 19.51
C HIS A 63 -6.66 15.15 19.57
N ASP A 64 -6.78 14.14 20.44
CA ASP A 64 -8.03 13.74 21.11
C ASP A 64 -7.79 12.75 22.29
N LYS A 65 -6.65 12.86 22.98
CA LYS A 65 -6.32 12.07 24.19
C LYS A 65 -5.65 12.88 25.31
N GLN A 66 -6.19 14.06 25.60
CA GLN A 66 -6.07 14.66 26.93
C GLN A 66 -7.48 14.96 27.45
N HIS A 67 -7.96 14.06 28.30
CA HIS A 67 -9.23 14.20 28.99
C HIS A 67 -9.21 15.38 29.95
N LYS A 68 -10.35 16.07 30.04
CA LYS A 68 -10.73 16.78 31.27
C LYS A 68 -10.98 15.76 32.38
N THR A 69 -10.49 16.05 33.58
CA THR A 69 -11.13 15.72 34.87
C THR A 69 -10.66 16.72 35.94
N ASP A 70 -11.49 17.75 36.15
CA ASP A 70 -12.04 18.16 37.46
C ASP A 70 -11.17 18.96 38.49
N PRO A 71 -11.81 19.70 39.44
CA PRO A 71 -11.56 21.15 39.66
C PRO A 71 -10.80 21.50 40.99
N PRO A 72 -10.64 22.79 41.40
CA PRO A 72 -9.51 23.26 42.22
C PRO A 72 -9.82 23.43 43.72
N PRO A 73 -8.79 23.82 44.51
CA PRO A 73 -8.97 24.70 45.67
C PRO A 73 -8.13 25.99 45.62
N ASP A 74 -8.59 26.94 46.45
CA ASP A 74 -8.23 28.35 46.60
C ASP A 74 -6.75 28.71 46.88
N HIS A 75 -6.28 29.87 46.39
CA HIS A 75 -6.30 31.13 47.18
C HIS A 75 -5.53 32.33 46.56
N TYR A 76 -6.18 33.50 46.65
CA TYR A 76 -5.67 34.88 46.84
C TYR A 76 -4.71 35.61 45.87
N ASN A 77 -5.25 36.74 45.36
CA ASN A 77 -4.64 38.08 45.22
C ASN A 77 -3.53 38.30 44.15
N ASN A 78 -3.42 39.45 43.45
CA ASN A 78 -4.05 40.76 43.71
C ASN A 78 -4.11 41.70 42.45
N THR A 79 -4.95 42.74 42.52
CA THR A 79 -4.71 44.11 41.98
C THR A 79 -4.92 44.44 40.46
N THR A 80 -6.16 44.86 40.15
CA THR A 80 -6.53 46.21 39.63
C THR A 80 -6.60 46.56 38.11
N VAL A 81 -7.57 47.45 37.84
CA VAL A 81 -7.88 48.33 36.67
C VAL A 81 -9.03 47.83 35.77
N VAL A 82 -10.17 48.49 35.51
CA VAL A 82 -11.05 49.52 36.13
C VAL A 82 -12.13 49.88 35.09
N ARG A 83 -13.41 49.91 35.50
CA ARG A 83 -14.60 50.62 34.94
C ARG A 83 -15.23 50.30 33.56
N GLY A 84 -16.57 50.31 33.58
CA GLY A 84 -17.48 50.51 32.43
C GLY A 84 -18.55 49.41 32.31
N ALA A 85 -19.47 49.16 33.25
CA ALA A 85 -20.52 50.00 33.85
C ALA A 85 -21.75 50.25 32.95
N MET A 86 -22.94 49.96 33.52
CA MET A 86 -24.30 50.30 33.07
C MET A 86 -24.87 49.50 31.87
N GLU A 87 -26.12 49.03 31.81
CA GLU A 87 -27.15 48.51 32.74
C GLU A 87 -28.47 48.49 31.94
N THR A 88 -29.30 47.44 32.11
CA THR A 88 -30.78 47.47 31.93
C THR A 88 -31.35 47.79 30.52
N THR A 89 -32.58 47.42 30.11
CA THR A 89 -33.81 46.90 30.76
C THR A 89 -34.66 46.19 29.66
N LYS A 90 -35.41 45.09 29.91
CA LYS A 90 -36.90 45.00 30.08
C LYS A 90 -37.76 45.47 28.89
N ASP A 91 -38.96 44.94 28.55
CA ASP A 91 -39.87 43.86 29.03
C ASP A 91 -40.87 43.49 27.88
N GLY A 92 -41.76 42.50 28.07
CA GLY A 92 -42.98 42.23 27.25
C GLY A 92 -43.10 40.77 26.75
N GLU A 93 -43.89 39.85 27.35
CA GLU A 93 -45.38 39.70 27.32
C GLU A 93 -45.92 39.30 25.91
N GLU A 94 -46.93 38.45 25.63
CA GLU A 94 -47.81 37.43 26.29
C GLU A 94 -48.56 36.68 25.13
N SER A 95 -49.27 35.53 25.23
CA SER A 95 -49.14 34.23 25.96
C SER A 95 -50.24 33.21 25.48
N VAL A 96 -50.32 32.00 26.07
CA VAL A 96 -51.49 31.05 26.13
C VAL A 96 -52.06 30.48 24.78
N SER A 97 -51.68 29.24 24.42
CA SER A 97 -52.51 28.00 24.29
C SER A 97 -53.10 27.74 22.88
N ASP A 98 -53.45 26.53 22.42
CA ASP A 98 -53.84 25.27 23.10
C ASP A 98 -53.56 23.97 22.28
N GLU A 99 -53.79 22.83 22.95
CA GLU A 99 -54.15 21.48 22.44
C GLU A 99 -53.13 20.50 21.79
N ASN A 100 -53.27 19.23 22.21
CA ASN A 100 -52.47 18.05 21.86
C ASN A 100 -52.75 17.50 20.46
N GLU A 101 -51.69 17.09 19.75
CA GLU A 101 -51.75 15.85 18.94
C GLU A 101 -50.64 14.88 19.37
N GLN A 102 -51.04 13.66 19.75
CA GLN A 102 -50.15 12.57 20.09
C GLN A 102 -49.33 12.16 18.86
N GLN A 103 -48.01 12.34 18.87
CA GLN A 103 -47.12 11.75 17.87
C GLN A 103 -46.23 10.65 18.48
N ASP A 104 -46.11 9.57 17.72
CA ASP A 104 -45.56 8.27 18.10
C ASP A 104 -44.06 8.34 18.47
N PRO A 105 -43.61 7.89 19.66
CA PRO A 105 -42.21 8.06 20.09
C PRO A 105 -41.20 7.18 19.34
N THR A 106 -41.66 6.27 18.49
CA THR A 106 -40.83 5.15 18.01
C THR A 106 -39.97 5.48 16.78
N ALA A 107 -40.00 6.73 16.30
CA ALA A 107 -39.22 7.21 15.16
C ALA A 107 -37.89 7.90 15.55
N HIS A 108 -37.18 7.41 16.57
CA HIS A 108 -35.79 7.83 16.82
C HIS A 108 -34.83 7.28 15.76
N GLN A 109 -34.86 7.95 14.61
CA GLN A 109 -33.91 7.86 13.52
C GLN A 109 -32.50 8.01 14.11
N THR A 110 -31.78 6.89 14.21
CA THR A 110 -30.44 6.85 14.82
C THR A 110 -29.44 7.51 13.86
N GLU A 111 -29.35 8.83 13.90
CA GLU A 111 -28.23 9.59 13.35
C GLU A 111 -26.96 9.15 14.07
N ARG A 112 -26.29 8.15 13.50
CA ARG A 112 -24.95 7.73 13.92
C ARG A 112 -24.01 8.91 13.69
N ILE A 113 -23.70 9.63 14.76
CA ILE A 113 -22.69 10.69 14.77
C ILE A 113 -21.41 10.15 14.13
N LEU A 114 -21.10 10.64 12.93
CA LEU A 114 -19.95 10.18 12.15
C LEU A 114 -18.67 10.71 12.78
N THR A 115 -17.92 9.82 13.44
CA THR A 115 -16.60 10.15 13.97
C THR A 115 -15.65 10.63 12.86
N ALA A 116 -14.60 11.35 13.24
CA ALA A 116 -13.55 11.77 12.31
C ALA A 116 -12.87 10.56 11.63
N SER A 117 -12.75 9.43 12.34
CA SER A 117 -12.28 8.13 11.80
C SER A 117 -13.21 7.63 10.69
N ASN A 118 -14.53 7.55 10.96
CA ASN A 118 -15.53 7.12 9.98
C ASN A 118 -15.54 8.01 8.74
N THR A 119 -15.44 9.33 8.92
CA THR A 119 -15.37 10.30 7.82
C THR A 119 -14.10 10.11 6.97
N TYR A 120 -12.96 9.78 7.58
CA TYR A 120 -11.72 9.48 6.86
C TYR A 120 -11.81 8.15 6.10
N LYS A 121 -12.28 7.07 6.76
CA LYS A 121 -12.51 5.77 6.13
C LYS A 121 -13.44 5.88 4.91
N ALA A 122 -14.55 6.63 5.04
CA ALA A 122 -15.50 6.85 3.96
C ALA A 122 -14.84 7.51 2.72
N ARG A 123 -14.10 8.61 2.90
CA ARG A 123 -13.38 9.29 1.79
C ARG A 123 -12.32 8.40 1.14
N CYS A 124 -11.64 7.57 1.93
CA CYS A 124 -10.69 6.59 1.40
C CYS A 124 -11.38 5.47 0.60
N ALA A 125 -12.54 4.99 1.06
CA ALA A 125 -13.35 4.01 0.33
C ALA A 125 -13.94 4.59 -0.96
N GLU A 126 -14.45 5.82 -0.93
CA GLU A 126 -14.90 6.58 -2.11
C GLU A 126 -13.79 6.69 -3.16
N THR A 127 -12.58 7.09 -2.74
CA THR A 127 -11.39 7.14 -3.60
C THR A 127 -11.11 5.77 -4.23
N LEU A 128 -11.14 4.68 -3.44
CA LEU A 128 -10.93 3.33 -3.95
C LEU A 128 -12.02 2.90 -4.95
N CYS A 129 -13.29 3.29 -4.73
CA CYS A 129 -14.37 3.08 -5.69
C CYS A 129 -14.14 3.83 -7.01
N THR A 130 -13.71 5.10 -6.97
CA THR A 130 -13.33 5.88 -8.17
C THR A 130 -12.21 5.20 -8.97
N LEU A 131 -11.27 4.53 -8.29
CA LEU A 131 -10.19 3.76 -8.92
C LEU A 131 -10.61 2.36 -9.40
N GLN A 132 -11.89 1.99 -9.23
CA GLN A 132 -12.46 0.66 -9.47
C GLN A 132 -11.80 -0.45 -8.64
N ALA A 133 -11.39 -0.13 -7.40
CA ALA A 133 -10.81 -1.06 -6.42
C ALA A 133 -11.89 -1.51 -5.40
N THR A 134 -13.07 -1.91 -5.88
CA THR A 134 -14.28 -2.14 -5.07
C THR A 134 -14.08 -3.14 -3.93
N GLY A 135 -13.43 -4.29 -4.18
CA GLY A 135 -13.14 -5.27 -3.12
C GLY A 135 -12.25 -4.72 -2.00
N ARG A 136 -11.37 -3.76 -2.31
CA ARG A 136 -10.52 -3.08 -1.31
C ARG A 136 -11.25 -1.94 -0.61
N ALA A 137 -12.19 -1.27 -1.27
CA ALA A 137 -13.11 -0.33 -0.63
C ALA A 137 -14.01 -1.06 0.39
N ALA A 138 -14.58 -2.20 0.00
CA ALA A 138 -15.36 -3.06 0.89
C ALA A 138 -14.52 -3.54 2.09
N ALA A 139 -13.32 -4.09 1.85
CA ALA A 139 -12.43 -4.53 2.92
C ALA A 139 -12.01 -3.40 3.87
N LEU A 140 -11.86 -2.15 3.40
CA LEU A 140 -11.57 -0.99 4.23
C LEU A 140 -12.76 -0.60 5.13
N LEU A 141 -13.98 -0.74 4.62
CA LEU A 141 -15.21 -0.42 5.36
C LEU A 141 -15.58 -1.51 6.38
N THR A 142 -15.30 -2.78 6.07
CA THR A 142 -15.53 -3.91 7.01
C THR A 142 -14.37 -4.16 7.96
N ALA A 143 -13.20 -3.56 7.74
CA ALA A 143 -12.07 -3.64 8.66
C ALA A 143 -12.42 -3.01 10.02
N ALA A 144 -12.33 -3.84 11.06
CA ALA A 144 -12.31 -3.41 12.45
C ALA A 144 -11.27 -2.29 12.66
N GLU A 145 -11.50 -1.41 13.62
CA GLU A 145 -10.49 -0.41 13.99
C GLU A 145 -9.28 -1.12 14.61
N ALA A 146 -8.14 -1.02 13.92
CA ALA A 146 -6.87 -1.50 14.44
C ALA A 146 -6.31 -0.48 15.43
N GLU A 147 -5.89 -0.95 16.60
CA GLU A 147 -5.14 -0.12 17.54
C GLU A 147 -3.84 0.38 16.87
N PRO A 148 -3.49 1.67 17.01
CA PRO A 148 -2.22 2.19 16.52
C PRO A 148 -1.03 1.42 17.13
N VAL A 149 -0.11 0.96 16.28
CA VAL A 149 1.13 0.33 16.75
C VAL A 149 2.06 1.41 17.30
N VAL A 150 2.34 1.34 18.60
CA VAL A 150 3.36 2.17 19.24
C VAL A 150 4.72 1.50 19.02
N PHE A 151 5.63 2.19 18.35
CA PHE A 151 6.99 1.71 18.12
C PHE A 151 7.84 1.96 19.37
N SER A 152 8.24 0.88 20.06
CA SER A 152 9.28 0.91 21.09
C SER A 152 10.60 0.34 20.55
N SER A 153 11.72 0.60 21.22
CA SER A 153 13.04 0.10 20.80
C SER A 153 13.10 -1.43 20.78
N GLU A 154 12.48 -2.09 21.75
CA GLU A 154 12.41 -3.55 21.87
C GLU A 154 11.56 -4.14 20.74
N LEU A 155 10.47 -3.45 20.37
CA LEU A 155 9.65 -3.85 19.24
C LEU A 155 10.43 -3.73 17.91
N VAL A 156 11.21 -2.66 17.74
CA VAL A 156 12.08 -2.49 16.56
C VAL A 156 13.12 -3.61 16.49
N GLN A 157 13.81 -3.92 17.60
CA GLN A 157 14.80 -4.99 17.64
C GLN A 157 14.18 -6.38 17.34
N SER A 158 12.94 -6.63 17.79
CA SER A 158 12.21 -7.86 17.47
C SER A 158 11.87 -8.03 15.97
N PHE A 159 12.07 -7.00 15.15
CA PHE A 159 11.94 -7.10 13.70
C PHE A 159 13.20 -7.62 13.03
N ASP A 160 14.38 -7.36 13.57
CA ASP A 160 15.64 -7.86 13.00
C ASP A 160 15.67 -9.40 13.05
N ASP A 161 15.18 -9.99 14.15
CA ASP A 161 14.94 -11.44 14.29
C ASP A 161 13.95 -12.02 13.26
N LEU A 162 13.08 -11.19 12.68
CA LEU A 162 12.17 -11.60 11.61
C LEU A 162 12.83 -11.59 10.25
N TYR A 163 13.95 -10.90 10.05
CA TYR A 163 14.64 -10.82 8.76
C TYR A 163 15.58 -12.01 8.51
N PRO A 164 15.83 -12.36 7.23
CA PRO A 164 16.79 -13.41 6.88
C PRO A 164 18.20 -12.96 7.23
N GLN A 165 18.92 -13.81 7.94
CA GLN A 165 20.31 -13.57 8.38
C GLN A 165 21.34 -14.24 7.45
N GLU A 166 20.94 -14.59 6.21
CA GLU A 166 21.83 -15.16 5.19
C GLU A 166 22.78 -14.09 4.63
N ASP A 167 24.07 -14.43 4.51
CA ASP A 167 25.04 -13.59 3.79
C ASP A 167 24.71 -13.60 2.29
N THR A 168 24.33 -12.44 1.76
CA THR A 168 23.97 -12.27 0.36
C THR A 168 25.14 -12.48 -0.61
N SER A 169 26.39 -12.43 -0.14
CA SER A 169 27.58 -12.70 -0.97
C SER A 169 27.77 -14.19 -1.29
N LEU A 170 27.07 -15.08 -0.58
CA LEU A 170 27.11 -16.53 -0.77
C LEU A 170 25.97 -17.05 -1.67
N TYR A 171 25.11 -16.17 -2.18
CA TYR A 171 24.04 -16.58 -3.08
C TYR A 171 24.61 -17.07 -4.41
N PRO A 172 24.12 -18.20 -4.96
CA PRO A 172 24.55 -18.65 -6.27
C PRO A 172 24.12 -17.63 -7.33
N GLU A 173 24.96 -17.43 -8.33
CA GLU A 173 24.67 -16.55 -9.45
C GLU A 173 24.00 -17.33 -10.61
N PRO A 174 23.17 -16.68 -11.44
CA PRO A 174 22.67 -17.28 -12.67
C PRO A 174 23.85 -17.56 -13.63
N ALA A 175 23.71 -18.58 -14.47
CA ALA A 175 24.72 -18.89 -15.48
C ALA A 175 24.98 -17.68 -16.41
N VAL A 176 26.25 -17.40 -16.70
CA VAL A 176 26.71 -16.26 -17.52
C VAL A 176 26.10 -16.26 -18.93
N SER A 177 25.62 -17.41 -19.42
CA SER A 177 24.93 -17.57 -20.70
C SER A 177 23.40 -17.38 -20.64
N ALA A 178 22.84 -16.89 -19.53
CA ALA A 178 21.40 -16.67 -19.41
C ALA A 178 20.90 -15.65 -20.45
N LEU A 179 19.79 -15.96 -21.11
CA LEU A 179 19.19 -15.07 -22.10
C LEU A 179 18.63 -13.82 -21.41
N LEU A 180 18.99 -12.63 -21.93
CA LEU A 180 18.43 -11.37 -21.45
C LEU A 180 16.91 -11.35 -21.63
N VAL A 181 16.19 -10.94 -20.58
CA VAL A 181 14.75 -10.76 -20.60
C VAL A 181 14.40 -9.58 -21.51
N THR A 182 13.40 -9.73 -22.37
CA THR A 182 12.85 -8.63 -23.18
C THR A 182 11.34 -8.61 -23.06
N PHE A 183 10.75 -7.47 -22.69
CA PHE A 183 9.30 -7.33 -22.56
C PHE A 183 8.65 -6.75 -23.82
N ASP A 184 7.48 -7.28 -24.21
CA ASP A 184 6.65 -6.63 -25.24
C ASP A 184 5.82 -5.48 -24.65
N SER A 185 5.67 -4.42 -25.44
CA SER A 185 4.93 -3.22 -25.07
C SER A 185 3.44 -3.46 -24.78
N LYS A 186 2.79 -4.43 -25.45
CA LYS A 186 1.38 -4.77 -25.21
C LYS A 186 1.24 -5.54 -23.90
N ASP A 187 2.19 -6.41 -23.58
CA ASP A 187 2.21 -7.15 -22.31
C ASP A 187 2.50 -6.22 -21.12
N VAL A 188 3.38 -5.23 -21.27
CA VAL A 188 3.57 -4.15 -20.28
C VAL A 188 2.27 -3.33 -20.11
N ALA A 189 1.62 -2.94 -21.21
CA ALA A 189 0.35 -2.21 -21.13
C ALA A 189 -0.77 -3.03 -20.47
N LYS A 190 -0.84 -4.34 -20.75
CA LYS A 190 -1.75 -5.30 -20.11
C LYS A 190 -1.44 -5.47 -18.63
N MET A 191 -0.17 -5.65 -18.26
CA MET A 191 0.31 -5.77 -16.88
C MET A 191 -0.11 -4.55 -16.05
N ILE A 192 0.15 -3.33 -16.52
CA ILE A 192 -0.24 -2.08 -15.85
C ILE A 192 -1.77 -1.90 -15.86
N GLY A 193 -2.42 -2.25 -16.97
CA GLY A 193 -3.87 -2.08 -17.16
C GLY A 193 -4.72 -2.96 -16.25
N SER A 194 -4.39 -4.25 -16.15
CA SER A 194 -5.25 -5.29 -15.55
C SER A 194 -4.64 -6.08 -14.38
N ARG A 195 -3.31 -6.27 -14.32
CA ARG A 195 -2.66 -7.15 -13.32
C ARG A 195 -2.13 -6.40 -12.11
N LEU A 196 -1.56 -5.21 -12.28
CA LEU A 196 -1.16 -4.37 -11.16
C LEU A 196 -2.36 -4.02 -10.27
N THR A 197 -2.17 -4.12 -8.95
CA THR A 197 -3.24 -3.91 -7.97
C THR A 197 -3.71 -2.45 -7.96
N ARG A 198 -5.03 -2.24 -8.11
CA ARG A 198 -5.64 -0.91 -8.12
C ARG A 198 -5.64 -0.25 -6.74
N GLY A 199 -5.33 1.06 -6.71
CA GLY A 199 -5.29 1.87 -5.50
C GLY A 199 -4.26 1.40 -4.47
N ALA A 200 -3.21 0.70 -4.89
CA ALA A 200 -2.16 0.19 -3.99
C ALA A 200 -1.47 1.34 -3.23
N ALA A 201 -0.92 1.03 -2.06
CA ALA A 201 0.04 1.95 -1.44
C ALA A 201 1.31 1.98 -2.29
N PRO A 202 1.90 3.16 -2.57
CA PRO A 202 3.17 3.25 -3.30
C PRO A 202 4.34 2.79 -2.44
N GLY A 203 5.44 2.45 -3.10
CA GLY A 203 6.76 2.33 -2.47
C GLY A 203 7.35 3.70 -2.10
N LEU A 204 8.66 3.72 -1.78
CA LEU A 204 9.38 4.92 -1.35
C LEU A 204 9.55 5.99 -2.46
N ASP A 205 9.42 5.57 -3.72
CA ASP A 205 9.43 6.40 -4.93
C ASP A 205 8.12 7.19 -5.14
N GLY A 206 7.02 6.78 -4.48
CA GLY A 206 5.70 7.36 -4.63
C GLY A 206 4.90 6.86 -5.84
N TRP A 207 5.49 6.03 -6.71
CA TRP A 207 4.82 5.56 -7.92
C TRP A 207 3.72 4.55 -7.60
N THR A 208 2.62 4.65 -8.35
CA THR A 208 1.46 3.74 -8.29
C THR A 208 1.07 3.29 -9.68
N ARG A 209 0.26 2.23 -9.77
CA ARG A 209 -0.40 1.82 -11.02
C ARG A 209 -1.15 3.00 -11.65
N GLU A 210 -1.86 3.77 -10.83
CA GLU A 210 -2.69 4.89 -11.27
C GLU A 210 -1.88 6.03 -11.92
N LEU A 211 -0.60 6.17 -11.55
CA LEU A 211 0.33 7.12 -12.17
C LEU A 211 1.02 6.55 -13.41
N LEU A 212 1.16 5.23 -13.54
CA LEU A 212 1.69 4.56 -14.74
C LEU A 212 0.63 4.37 -15.85
N TYR A 213 -0.63 4.13 -15.48
CA TYR A 213 -1.70 3.82 -16.44
C TYR A 213 -1.91 4.87 -17.54
N PRO A 214 -1.83 6.20 -17.29
CA PRO A 214 -1.93 7.21 -18.35
C PRO A 214 -0.83 7.08 -19.40
N LEU A 215 0.40 6.74 -18.98
CA LEU A 215 1.57 6.62 -19.85
C LEU A 215 1.41 5.45 -20.84
N THR A 216 0.61 4.42 -20.49
CA THR A 216 0.25 3.32 -21.43
C THR A 216 -0.62 3.78 -22.61
N LYS A 217 -1.15 5.02 -22.59
CA LYS A 217 -1.97 5.58 -23.67
C LYS A 217 -1.16 6.41 -24.67
N ASP A 218 0.09 6.73 -24.34
CA ASP A 218 1.05 7.36 -25.24
C ASP A 218 2.03 6.28 -25.74
N LYS A 219 2.12 6.13 -27.07
CA LYS A 219 2.95 5.09 -27.69
C LYS A 219 4.44 5.26 -27.37
N ALA A 220 4.95 6.49 -27.31
CA ALA A 220 6.36 6.76 -27.07
C ALA A 220 6.72 6.53 -25.59
N LEU A 221 5.86 6.95 -24.66
CA LEU A 221 6.01 6.68 -23.23
C LEU A 221 5.87 5.19 -22.90
N LEU A 222 4.95 4.46 -23.54
CA LEU A 222 4.83 3.02 -23.38
C LEU A 222 6.11 2.29 -23.81
N MET A 223 6.71 2.67 -24.95
CA MET A 223 8.01 2.13 -25.37
C MET A 223 9.13 2.46 -24.37
N ALA A 224 9.16 3.68 -23.85
CA ALA A 224 10.14 4.08 -22.83
C ALA A 224 9.99 3.25 -21.54
N ILE A 225 8.78 3.11 -20.99
CA ILE A 225 8.48 2.27 -19.82
C ILE A 225 8.90 0.81 -20.07
N THR A 226 8.60 0.29 -21.27
CA THR A 226 8.95 -1.09 -21.64
C THR A 226 10.47 -1.28 -21.61
N ALA A 227 11.25 -0.33 -22.14
CA ALA A 227 12.71 -0.34 -22.06
C ALA A 227 13.23 -0.19 -20.62
N ILE A 228 12.64 0.68 -19.80
CA ILE A 228 13.01 0.88 -18.38
C ILE A 228 12.78 -0.41 -17.57
N LEU A 229 11.60 -1.03 -17.71
CA LEU A 229 11.29 -2.31 -17.05
C LEU A 229 12.21 -3.44 -17.54
N THR A 230 12.54 -3.46 -18.82
CA THR A 230 13.46 -4.43 -19.42
C THR A 230 14.88 -4.27 -18.85
N ASP A 231 15.42 -3.05 -18.79
CA ASP A 231 16.73 -2.79 -18.18
C ASP A 231 16.72 -3.20 -16.69
N MET A 232 15.65 -2.86 -15.95
CA MET A 232 15.51 -3.23 -14.54
C MET A 232 15.41 -4.73 -14.31
N ALA A 233 14.72 -5.47 -15.17
CA ALA A 233 14.62 -6.94 -15.09
C ALA A 233 15.95 -7.64 -15.33
N ASN A 234 16.82 -7.05 -16.17
CA ASN A 234 18.17 -7.55 -16.44
C ASN A 234 19.24 -7.03 -15.46
N GLY A 235 18.86 -6.30 -14.41
CA GLY A 235 19.80 -5.73 -13.44
C GLY A 235 20.60 -4.51 -13.95
N ASN A 236 20.30 -3.99 -15.15
CA ASN A 236 20.91 -2.79 -15.72
C ASN A 236 20.37 -1.52 -15.03
N VAL A 237 20.72 -1.34 -13.75
CA VAL A 237 20.12 -0.35 -12.85
C VAL A 237 21.20 0.44 -12.13
N ALA A 238 21.03 1.77 -12.08
CA ALA A 238 21.87 2.64 -11.26
C ALA A 238 21.89 2.18 -9.78
N PRO A 239 23.04 2.12 -9.08
CA PRO A 239 23.13 1.58 -7.73
C PRO A 239 22.13 2.18 -6.72
N GLU A 240 21.87 3.48 -6.82
CA GLU A 240 20.91 4.21 -5.98
C GLU A 240 19.47 3.76 -6.25
N VAL A 241 19.15 3.46 -7.50
CA VAL A 241 17.83 2.95 -7.92
C VAL A 241 17.68 1.50 -7.52
N ALA A 242 18.73 0.67 -7.67
CA ALA A 242 18.73 -0.72 -7.23
C ALA A 242 18.43 -0.87 -5.73
N HIS A 243 18.99 0.02 -4.89
CA HIS A 243 18.63 0.08 -3.47
C HIS A 243 17.16 0.49 -3.27
N ARG A 244 16.68 1.55 -3.94
CA ARG A 244 15.29 2.04 -3.83
C ARG A 244 14.22 1.04 -4.31
N LEU A 245 14.53 0.22 -5.31
CA LEU A 245 13.64 -0.85 -5.80
C LEU A 245 13.41 -1.94 -4.73
N ARG A 246 14.44 -2.26 -3.95
CA ARG A 246 14.39 -3.26 -2.88
C ARG A 246 13.90 -2.71 -1.54
N ALA A 247 14.10 -1.42 -1.28
CA ALA A 247 13.69 -0.77 -0.05
C ALA A 247 12.17 -0.56 0.04
N THR A 248 11.59 -0.86 1.20
CA THR A 248 10.15 -0.74 1.45
C THR A 248 9.88 -0.05 2.79
N ASN A 249 8.73 0.60 2.93
CA ASN A 249 8.25 1.09 4.21
C ASN A 249 7.33 0.04 4.84
N LEU A 250 7.63 -0.39 6.07
CA LEU A 250 6.88 -1.41 6.78
C LEU A 250 5.66 -0.80 7.48
N THR A 251 4.47 -1.23 7.07
CA THR A 251 3.26 -1.03 7.87
C THR A 251 3.12 -2.22 8.82
N MET A 252 3.14 -1.96 10.13
CA MET A 252 2.95 -3.00 11.13
C MET A 252 1.46 -3.29 11.31
N LEU A 253 1.06 -4.51 10.98
CA LEU A 253 -0.30 -5.01 11.24
C LEU A 253 -0.29 -5.94 12.46
N ARG A 254 -1.25 -5.78 13.37
CA ARG A 254 -1.43 -6.68 14.52
C ARG A 254 -2.34 -7.84 14.10
N LYS A 255 -1.86 -9.09 14.20
CA LYS A 255 -2.67 -10.29 13.96
C LYS A 255 -3.64 -10.52 15.14
N PRO A 256 -4.75 -11.28 14.96
CA PRO A 256 -5.66 -11.64 16.05
C PRO A 256 -4.96 -12.35 17.23
N ASN A 257 -3.89 -13.12 16.96
CA ASN A 257 -3.05 -13.77 17.97
C ASN A 257 -2.03 -12.82 18.65
N LYS A 258 -2.27 -11.50 18.58
CA LYS A 258 -1.45 -10.39 19.12
C LYS A 258 -0.02 -10.25 18.55
N LYS A 259 0.45 -11.16 17.68
CA LYS A 259 1.75 -11.05 17.00
C LYS A 259 1.72 -9.97 15.90
N PHE A 260 2.87 -9.35 15.63
CA PHE A 260 3.02 -8.40 14.55
C PHE A 260 3.22 -9.09 13.19
N CYS A 261 2.80 -8.40 12.13
CA CYS A 261 2.97 -8.79 10.74
C CYS A 261 3.52 -7.57 9.98
N PRO A 262 4.85 -7.44 9.81
CA PRO A 262 5.41 -6.40 8.97
C PRO A 262 4.90 -6.58 7.53
N THR A 263 4.30 -5.52 6.98
CA THR A 263 3.75 -5.53 5.62
C THR A 263 4.39 -4.37 4.84
N GLY A 264 5.31 -4.70 3.94
CA GLY A 264 5.96 -3.72 3.06
C GLY A 264 5.06 -3.33 1.88
N ALA A 265 5.00 -2.03 1.57
CA ALA A 265 4.53 -1.57 0.27
C ALA A 265 5.67 -1.67 -0.75
N GLU A 266 5.56 -2.62 -1.69
CA GLU A 266 6.55 -2.82 -2.75
C GLU A 266 6.59 -1.63 -3.74
N CYS A 267 7.77 -1.34 -4.28
CA CYS A 267 7.92 -0.46 -5.43
C CYS A 267 7.09 -0.99 -6.62
N VAL A 268 6.34 -0.12 -7.31
CA VAL A 268 5.48 -0.58 -8.42
C VAL A 268 6.27 -1.10 -9.62
N TRP A 269 7.50 -0.61 -9.82
CA TRP A 269 8.41 -1.07 -10.88
C TRP A 269 8.89 -2.49 -10.60
N ALA A 270 9.40 -2.74 -9.39
CA ALA A 270 9.76 -4.09 -8.93
C ALA A 270 8.56 -5.03 -9.02
N LYS A 271 7.38 -4.60 -8.55
CA LYS A 271 6.15 -5.40 -8.60
C LYS A 271 5.72 -5.77 -10.02
N ALA A 272 5.86 -4.85 -10.98
CA ALA A 272 5.55 -5.12 -12.37
C ALA A 272 6.49 -6.18 -12.96
N ILE A 273 7.79 -6.07 -12.69
CA ILE A 273 8.80 -7.06 -13.12
C ILE A 273 8.52 -8.42 -12.49
N SER A 274 8.31 -8.47 -11.16
CA SER A 274 7.96 -9.69 -10.42
C SER A 274 6.74 -10.38 -11.00
N LEU A 275 5.67 -9.64 -11.32
CA LEU A 275 4.47 -10.21 -11.94
C LEU A 275 4.70 -10.69 -13.38
N MET A 276 5.51 -10.00 -14.18
CA MET A 276 5.84 -10.45 -15.55
C MET A 276 6.72 -11.71 -15.55
N ALA A 277 7.70 -11.78 -14.65
CA ALA A 277 8.52 -12.97 -14.45
C ALA A 277 7.68 -14.17 -13.99
N VAL A 278 6.82 -13.97 -12.98
CA VAL A 278 5.89 -15.00 -12.49
C VAL A 278 4.92 -15.45 -13.58
N ASP A 279 4.35 -14.54 -14.38
CA ASP A 279 3.47 -14.89 -15.50
C ASP A 279 4.17 -15.75 -16.56
N ALA A 280 5.45 -15.49 -16.86
CA ALA A 280 6.22 -16.26 -17.83
C ALA A 280 6.47 -17.70 -17.37
N VAL A 281 6.74 -17.92 -16.07
CA VAL A 281 7.05 -19.25 -15.51
C VAL A 281 5.82 -20.00 -14.99
N MET A 282 4.67 -19.33 -14.80
CA MET A 282 3.47 -19.94 -14.20
C MET A 282 3.02 -21.25 -14.88
N PRO A 283 3.05 -21.41 -16.22
CA PRO A 283 2.67 -22.69 -16.85
C PRO A 283 3.58 -23.85 -16.44
N ALA A 284 4.89 -23.61 -16.37
CA ALA A 284 5.88 -24.59 -15.93
C ALA A 284 5.69 -24.91 -14.44
N LEU A 285 5.58 -23.89 -13.57
CA LEU A 285 5.32 -24.08 -12.14
C LEU A 285 4.02 -24.87 -11.87
N THR A 286 2.95 -24.58 -12.62
CA THR A 286 1.65 -25.29 -12.51
C THR A 286 1.79 -26.77 -12.87
N THR A 287 2.67 -27.09 -13.82
CA THR A 287 2.98 -28.47 -14.21
C THR A 287 3.83 -29.17 -13.16
N CYS A 288 4.92 -28.54 -12.71
CA CYS A 288 5.85 -29.12 -11.74
C CYS A 288 5.23 -29.32 -10.35
N LEU A 289 4.35 -28.42 -9.91
CA LEU A 289 3.71 -28.46 -8.59
C LEU A 289 2.30 -29.09 -8.62
N LYS A 290 1.90 -29.70 -9.75
CA LYS A 290 0.61 -30.34 -9.92
C LYS A 290 0.37 -31.40 -8.84
N ASN A 291 -0.79 -31.35 -8.19
CA ASN A 291 -1.18 -32.21 -7.07
C ASN A 291 -0.34 -32.08 -5.78
N LEU A 292 0.59 -31.11 -5.71
CA LEU A 292 1.46 -30.83 -4.56
C LEU A 292 1.14 -29.47 -3.93
N GLN A 293 1.03 -28.42 -4.76
CA GLN A 293 0.69 -27.07 -4.31
C GLN A 293 -0.78 -26.76 -4.62
N TYR A 294 -1.51 -26.28 -3.60
CA TYR A 294 -2.91 -25.84 -3.72
C TYR A 294 -3.12 -24.36 -3.34
N GLY A 295 -2.13 -23.71 -2.73
CA GLY A 295 -2.11 -22.26 -2.53
C GLY A 295 -1.66 -21.50 -3.79
N VAL A 296 -1.94 -20.19 -3.81
CA VAL A 296 -1.51 -19.22 -4.85
C VAL A 296 -1.93 -19.63 -6.27
N GLY A 297 -3.20 -19.36 -6.62
CA GLY A 297 -3.72 -19.56 -7.97
C GLY A 297 -4.40 -20.92 -8.21
N ASN A 298 -4.25 -21.86 -7.29
CA ASN A 298 -4.99 -23.13 -7.29
C ASN A 298 -6.25 -23.08 -6.42
N ASN A 299 -7.06 -24.13 -6.56
CA ASN A 299 -8.36 -24.29 -5.91
C ASN A 299 -8.20 -24.98 -4.54
N ILE A 300 -8.76 -24.36 -3.48
CA ILE A 300 -8.61 -24.84 -2.09
C ILE A 300 -9.54 -26.02 -1.79
N GLU A 301 -10.67 -26.09 -2.48
CA GLU A 301 -11.66 -27.17 -2.37
C GLU A 301 -11.04 -28.51 -2.81
N LEU A 302 -10.25 -28.54 -3.90
CA LEU A 302 -9.48 -29.71 -4.33
C LEU A 302 -8.45 -30.17 -3.28
N ALA A 303 -7.89 -29.25 -2.48
CA ALA A 303 -6.99 -29.60 -1.39
C ALA A 303 -7.75 -30.29 -0.26
N ILE A 304 -8.92 -29.75 0.09
CA ILE A 304 -9.83 -30.31 1.10
C ILE A 304 -10.28 -31.71 0.68
N ASP A 305 -10.76 -31.89 -0.55
CA ASP A 305 -11.20 -33.18 -1.08
C ASP A 305 -10.08 -34.23 -1.06
N LYS A 306 -8.87 -33.86 -1.48
CA LYS A 306 -7.69 -34.75 -1.43
C LYS A 306 -7.33 -35.15 0.00
N VAL A 307 -7.34 -34.21 0.95
CA VAL A 307 -7.07 -34.50 2.36
C VAL A 307 -8.12 -35.44 2.93
N TRP A 308 -9.41 -35.24 2.62
CA TRP A 308 -10.48 -36.15 3.03
C TRP A 308 -10.29 -37.56 2.45
N GLN A 309 -10.04 -37.68 1.16
CA GLN A 309 -9.83 -38.99 0.50
C GLN A 309 -8.62 -39.73 1.09
N GLU A 310 -7.48 -39.06 1.24
CA GLU A 310 -6.28 -39.67 1.82
C GLU A 310 -6.46 -40.01 3.30
N PHE A 311 -7.21 -39.20 4.07
CA PHE A 311 -7.50 -39.50 5.47
C PHE A 311 -8.34 -40.77 5.63
N HIS A 312 -9.35 -41.00 4.79
CA HIS A 312 -10.14 -42.24 4.81
C HIS A 312 -9.29 -43.50 4.53
N ILE A 313 -8.20 -43.37 3.76
CA ILE A 313 -7.31 -44.49 3.41
C ILE A 313 -6.20 -44.67 4.47
N LYS A 314 -5.63 -43.58 4.98
CA LYS A 314 -4.43 -43.58 5.84
C LYS A 314 -4.73 -43.47 7.35
N GLY A 315 -5.95 -43.07 7.73
CA GLY A 315 -6.39 -42.95 9.12
C GLY A 315 -5.77 -41.80 9.93
N GLY A 316 -4.97 -40.92 9.33
CA GLY A 316 -4.28 -39.83 10.04
C GLY A 316 -3.86 -38.67 9.14
N VAL A 317 -3.74 -37.48 9.73
CA VAL A 317 -3.23 -36.25 9.08
C VAL A 317 -2.12 -35.65 9.94
N ALA A 318 -0.99 -35.32 9.32
CA ALA A 318 0.06 -34.51 9.95
C ALA A 318 -0.09 -33.05 9.50
N MET A 319 -0.27 -32.14 10.45
CA MET A 319 -0.36 -30.70 10.17
C MET A 319 0.99 -30.03 10.42
N LEU A 320 1.54 -29.38 9.40
CA LEU A 320 2.80 -28.64 9.46
C LEU A 320 2.53 -27.16 9.14
N ASP A 321 3.05 -26.25 9.96
CA ASP A 321 2.96 -24.79 9.74
C ASP A 321 4.36 -24.15 9.73
N GLY A 322 4.60 -23.30 8.73
CA GLY A 322 5.89 -22.66 8.50
C GLY A 322 6.07 -21.42 9.37
N ARG A 323 6.91 -21.52 10.41
CA ARG A 323 7.28 -20.35 11.23
C ARG A 323 7.96 -19.29 10.36
N ASN A 324 7.42 -18.08 10.35
CA ASN A 324 7.98 -16.92 9.62
C ASN A 324 8.28 -17.23 8.13
N ALA A 325 7.42 -18.02 7.48
CA ALA A 325 7.72 -18.70 6.20
C ALA A 325 8.31 -17.82 5.07
N TYR A 326 7.91 -16.56 4.95
CA TYR A 326 8.44 -15.64 3.92
C TYR A 326 9.87 -15.16 4.17
N ASN A 327 10.31 -15.13 5.43
CA ASN A 327 11.63 -14.61 5.79
C ASN A 327 12.60 -15.72 6.19
N ALA A 328 12.11 -16.77 6.86
CA ALA A 328 12.90 -17.92 7.31
C ALA A 328 13.23 -18.93 6.21
N ILE A 329 12.65 -18.80 5.01
CA ILE A 329 13.03 -19.63 3.86
C ILE A 329 14.41 -19.21 3.32
N SER A 330 15.29 -20.20 3.09
CA SER A 330 16.63 -19.93 2.58
C SER A 330 16.59 -19.46 1.12
N ARG A 331 17.12 -18.25 0.88
CA ARG A 331 17.34 -17.69 -0.44
C ARG A 331 18.39 -18.48 -1.20
N THR A 332 19.45 -18.93 -0.52
CA THR A 332 20.47 -19.81 -1.09
C THR A 332 19.84 -21.08 -1.68
N ALA A 333 18.94 -21.72 -0.93
CA ALA A 333 18.22 -22.92 -1.40
C ALA A 333 17.25 -22.62 -2.55
N ILE A 334 16.49 -21.51 -2.49
CA ILE A 334 15.61 -21.08 -3.59
C ILE A 334 16.42 -20.85 -4.87
N LEU A 335 17.48 -20.04 -4.81
CA LEU A 335 18.29 -19.69 -5.97
C LEU A 335 19.04 -20.91 -6.52
N SER A 336 19.54 -21.80 -5.66
CA SER A 336 20.13 -23.07 -6.09
C SER A 336 19.13 -23.96 -6.83
N ALA A 337 17.88 -24.03 -6.35
CA ALA A 337 16.82 -24.78 -7.02
C ALA A 337 16.37 -24.13 -8.34
N VAL A 338 16.36 -22.80 -8.43
CA VAL A 338 15.98 -22.06 -9.64
C VAL A 338 17.08 -22.14 -10.71
N TYR A 339 18.34 -21.92 -10.35
CA TYR A 339 19.46 -21.93 -11.30
C TYR A 339 19.98 -23.33 -11.62
N GLY A 340 19.79 -24.30 -10.72
CA GLY A 340 20.10 -25.71 -10.95
C GLY A 340 19.04 -26.45 -11.78
N ASN A 341 17.87 -25.86 -12.02
CA ASN A 341 16.82 -26.50 -12.81
C ASN A 341 17.02 -26.22 -14.32
N THR A 342 17.52 -27.23 -15.05
CA THR A 342 17.85 -27.15 -16.48
C THR A 342 16.74 -27.61 -17.42
N THR A 343 15.50 -27.74 -16.92
CA THR A 343 14.32 -28.25 -17.66
C THR A 343 13.52 -27.15 -18.36
#